data_AF-A0A1F8YCL2-F1
#
_entry.id   AF-A0A1F8YCL2-F1
#
_cell.length_a   1.000
_cell.length_b   1.000
_cell.length_c   1.000
_cell.angle_alpha   90.00
_cell.angle_beta   90.00
_cell.angle_gamma   90.00
#
_symmetry.space_group_name_H-M   'P 1'
#
loop_
_entity.id
_entity.type
_entity.pdbx_description
1 polymer ?
#
loop_
_entity_poly.entity_id
_entity_poly.type
_entity_poly.pdbx_seq_one_letter_code
_entity_poly.pdbx_strand_id
1 'polypeptide(L)'
;MVFSGEKRKIKEGHFKKMQYFEVILEHGHIGAGSSYEAKRYLMAKDIVSVIAKTKKLPRVKRKDTIEAVKSVRSITRSEYIQGKIEELKNPYLFKVWGGYRCPVCRKRFKDLFSLKKHMEIYTEGMLKENGEKLASNIA
;
A
#
# COMPACT_ATOMS: atom_id res chain seq x y z
N MET A 1 -18.19 -17.04 46.46
CA MET A 1 -16.90 -17.34 45.81
C MET A 1 -16.49 -16.13 44.99
N VAL A 2 -15.45 -15.42 45.44
CA VAL A 2 -14.92 -14.22 44.82
C VAL A 2 -13.73 -14.66 43.97
N PHE A 3 -13.82 -14.58 42.65
CA PHE A 3 -12.66 -14.86 41.79
C PHE A 3 -11.84 -13.57 41.65
N SER A 4 -10.74 -13.54 42.40
CA SER A 4 -9.66 -12.56 42.30
C SER A 4 -9.09 -12.48 40.88
N GLY A 5 -8.57 -11.28 40.58
CA GLY A 5 -8.15 -10.90 39.26
C GLY A 5 -6.87 -11.55 38.76
N GLU A 6 -6.76 -11.58 37.43
CA GLU A 6 -5.49 -11.72 36.72
C GLU A 6 -5.49 -10.65 35.61
N LYS A 7 -5.11 -9.42 35.97
CA LYS A 7 -4.85 -8.37 34.99
C LYS A 7 -3.63 -8.79 34.17
N ARG A 8 -3.85 -9.39 33.00
CA ARG A 8 -2.78 -9.72 32.04
C ARG A 8 -2.02 -8.43 31.69
N LYS A 9 -0.82 -8.27 32.27
CA LYS A 9 0.15 -7.25 31.88
C LYS A 9 0.55 -7.49 30.43
N ILE A 10 0.00 -6.71 29.51
CA ILE A 10 0.51 -6.62 28.14
C ILE A 10 1.90 -5.99 28.20
N LYS A 11 2.93 -6.80 27.92
CA LYS A 11 4.32 -6.32 27.79
C LYS A 11 4.34 -5.19 26.75
N GLU A 12 4.92 -4.05 27.09
CA GLU A 12 5.14 -2.91 26.19
C GLU A 12 6.08 -3.32 25.06
N GLY A 13 5.52 -4.02 24.07
CA GLY A 13 6.23 -4.42 22.86
C GLY A 13 6.46 -3.19 21.99
N HIS A 14 7.72 -2.90 21.71
CA HIS A 14 8.19 -1.90 20.76
C HIS A 14 7.26 -1.83 19.53
N PHE A 15 6.37 -0.84 19.47
CA PHE A 15 5.38 -0.73 18.41
C PHE A 15 6.10 -0.33 17.11
N LYS A 16 6.50 -1.31 16.29
CA LYS A 16 7.17 -1.07 15.01
C LYS A 16 6.31 -0.13 14.16
N LYS A 17 6.88 1.03 13.81
CA LYS A 17 6.27 2.05 12.96
C LYS A 17 5.86 1.44 11.62
N MET A 18 4.70 1.83 11.09
CA MET A 18 4.28 1.44 9.74
C MET A 18 5.28 1.98 8.71
N GLN A 19 5.66 1.15 7.76
CA GLN A 19 6.51 1.47 6.62
C GLN A 19 5.73 1.31 5.31
N TYR A 20 6.22 1.95 4.25
CA TYR A 20 5.63 1.91 2.92
C TYR A 20 6.52 1.10 2.00
N PHE A 21 5.92 0.27 1.14
CA PHE A 21 6.64 -0.61 0.24
C PHE A 21 6.07 -0.55 -1.18
N GLU A 22 6.97 -0.60 -2.16
CA GLU A 22 6.67 -0.96 -3.53
C GLU A 22 6.95 -2.46 -3.70
N VAL A 23 6.05 -3.16 -4.38
CA VAL A 23 6.15 -4.58 -4.68
C VAL A 23 5.91 -4.79 -6.16
N ILE A 24 6.84 -5.43 -6.84
CA ILE A 24 6.67 -5.86 -8.23
C ILE A 24 6.27 -7.33 -8.23
N LEU A 25 5.15 -7.62 -8.88
CA LEU A 25 4.57 -8.95 -8.96
C LEU A 25 4.58 -9.44 -10.41
N GLU A 26 5.13 -10.63 -10.65
CA GLU A 26 5.02 -11.29 -11.95
C GLU A 26 3.61 -11.87 -12.09
N HIS A 27 2.89 -11.44 -13.13
CA HIS A 27 1.60 -11.98 -13.52
C HIS A 27 1.80 -12.98 -14.67
N GLY A 28 0.85 -13.92 -14.79
CA GLY A 28 0.86 -14.92 -15.85
C GLY A 28 0.86 -14.33 -17.26
N HIS A 29 1.29 -15.15 -18.22
CA HIS A 29 1.47 -14.77 -19.62
C HIS A 29 0.22 -14.16 -20.25
N ILE A 30 0.39 -13.00 -20.88
CA ILE A 30 -0.53 -12.52 -21.92
C ILE A 30 0.08 -13.11 -23.21
N GLY A 31 -0.70 -13.87 -23.99
CA GLY A 31 -0.22 -14.76 -25.07
C GLY A 31 0.96 -14.24 -25.92
N ALA A 32 1.76 -15.19 -26.46
CA ALA A 32 3.08 -15.00 -27.09
C ALA A 32 4.28 -14.84 -26.13
N GLY A 33 4.22 -15.43 -24.94
CA GLY A 33 5.38 -15.55 -24.04
C GLY A 33 5.77 -14.27 -23.28
N SER A 34 4.94 -13.23 -23.35
CA SER A 34 5.20 -11.99 -22.61
C SER A 34 4.60 -12.05 -21.20
N SER A 35 5.46 -11.95 -20.19
CA SER A 35 5.07 -11.86 -18.77
C SER A 35 4.71 -10.41 -18.41
N TYR A 36 3.54 -10.19 -17.81
CA TYR A 36 3.12 -8.87 -17.34
C TYR A 36 3.58 -8.64 -15.90
N GLU A 37 4.23 -7.52 -15.63
CA GLU A 37 4.56 -7.10 -14.26
C GLU A 37 3.50 -6.14 -13.73
N ALA A 38 3.04 -6.35 -12.49
CA ALA A 38 2.23 -5.35 -11.80
C ALA A 38 2.97 -4.76 -10.61
N LYS A 39 3.01 -3.43 -10.56
CA LYS A 39 3.48 -2.67 -9.40
C LYS A 39 2.35 -2.49 -8.40
N ARG A 40 2.65 -2.74 -7.12
CA ARG A 40 1.72 -2.66 -5.99
C ARG A 40 2.34 -1.88 -4.86
N TYR A 41 1.55 -1.03 -4.20
CA TYR A 41 2.03 -0.22 -3.08
C TYR A 41 1.35 -0.65 -1.78
N LEU A 42 2.10 -0.99 -0.74
CA LEU A 42 1.56 -1.56 0.49
C LEU A 42 2.13 -0.88 1.74
N MET A 43 1.29 -0.68 2.76
CA MET A 43 1.73 -0.31 4.11
C MET A 43 1.89 -1.58 4.97
N ALA A 44 3.02 -1.77 5.63
CA ALA A 44 3.27 -2.93 6.49
C ALA A 44 4.29 -2.64 7.60
N LYS A 45 4.43 -3.55 8.57
CA LYS A 45 5.44 -3.44 9.65
C LYS A 45 6.84 -3.82 9.17
N ASP A 46 6.92 -4.75 8.22
CA ASP A 46 8.12 -5.43 7.76
C ASP A 46 7.82 -6.16 6.43
N ILE A 47 8.88 -6.66 5.77
CA ILE A 47 8.79 -7.35 4.47
C ILE A 47 7.98 -8.65 4.57
N VAL A 48 8.05 -9.38 5.70
CA VAL A 48 7.28 -10.63 5.89
C VAL A 48 5.78 -10.31 5.87
N SER A 49 5.39 -9.22 6.53
CA SER A 49 4.03 -8.68 6.50
C SER A 49 3.60 -8.23 5.10
N VAL A 50 4.53 -7.76 4.25
CA VAL A 50 4.26 -7.43 2.84
C VAL A 50 3.95 -8.70 2.05
N ILE A 51 4.81 -9.71 2.11
CA ILE A 51 4.64 -11.00 1.41
C ILE A 51 3.35 -11.71 1.87
N ALA A 52 3.01 -11.63 3.16
CA ALA A 52 1.73 -12.15 3.65
C ALA A 52 0.51 -11.45 3.02
N LYS A 53 0.61 -10.15 2.72
CA LYS A 53 -0.45 -9.38 2.06
C LYS A 53 -0.52 -9.65 0.56
N THR A 54 0.60 -9.92 -0.12
CA THR A 54 0.60 -10.21 -1.56
C THR A 54 -0.20 -11.46 -1.91
N LYS A 55 -0.25 -12.47 -1.03
CA LYS A 55 -1.12 -13.66 -1.14
C LYS A 55 -2.60 -13.34 -1.38
N LYS A 56 -3.06 -12.19 -0.89
CA LYS A 56 -4.46 -11.77 -0.96
C LYS A 56 -4.78 -10.90 -2.18
N LEU A 57 -3.76 -10.53 -2.97
CA LEU A 57 -3.95 -9.65 -4.11
C LEU A 57 -4.56 -10.40 -5.30
N PRO A 58 -5.40 -9.72 -6.11
CA PRO A 58 -5.97 -10.32 -7.31
C PRO A 58 -4.86 -10.73 -8.28
N ARG A 59 -5.09 -11.82 -9.02
CA ARG A 59 -4.22 -12.34 -10.08
C ARG A 59 -2.84 -12.88 -9.65
N VAL A 60 -2.52 -12.88 -8.36
CA VAL A 60 -1.33 -13.57 -7.84
C VAL A 60 -1.55 -15.08 -7.85
N LYS A 61 -0.62 -15.82 -8.45
CA LYS A 61 -0.65 -17.29 -8.50
C LYS A 61 -0.50 -17.84 -7.07
N ARG A 62 -1.54 -18.52 -6.58
CA ARG A 62 -1.69 -18.87 -5.16
C ARG A 62 -0.73 -19.95 -4.64
N LYS A 63 -0.12 -20.75 -5.52
CA LYS A 63 0.75 -21.87 -5.13
C LYS A 63 2.14 -21.39 -4.71
N ASP A 64 2.67 -20.35 -5.37
CA ASP A 64 4.06 -19.92 -5.21
C ASP A 64 4.16 -18.41 -4.95
N THR A 65 3.62 -17.93 -3.82
CA THR A 65 3.55 -16.47 -3.58
C THR A 65 4.93 -15.82 -3.35
N ILE A 66 5.93 -16.61 -2.95
CA ILE A 66 7.31 -16.12 -2.88
C ILE A 66 7.84 -15.91 -4.30
N GLU A 67 7.60 -16.87 -5.22
CA GLU A 67 8.01 -16.76 -6.63
C GLU A 67 7.26 -15.66 -7.38
N ALA A 68 6.01 -15.38 -7.01
CA ALA A 68 5.24 -14.30 -7.63
C ALA A 68 5.74 -12.90 -7.27
N VAL A 69 6.59 -12.75 -6.23
CA VAL A 69 7.16 -11.46 -5.82
C VAL A 69 8.54 -11.32 -6.44
N LYS A 70 8.64 -10.45 -7.45
CA LYS A 70 9.90 -10.14 -8.13
C LYS A 70 10.81 -9.27 -7.29
N SER A 71 10.25 -8.24 -6.66
CA SER A 71 10.99 -7.33 -5.82
C SER A 71 10.10 -6.68 -4.75
N VAL A 72 10.71 -6.35 -3.61
CA VAL A 72 10.11 -5.55 -2.54
C VAL A 72 11.11 -4.47 -2.16
N ARG A 73 10.67 -3.20 -2.17
CA ARG A 73 11.49 -2.05 -1.82
C ARG A 73 10.76 -1.15 -0.84
N SER A 74 11.45 -0.66 0.19
CA SER A 74 10.92 0.39 1.06
C SER A 74 10.88 1.72 0.31
N ILE A 75 9.78 2.44 0.44
CA ILE A 75 9.56 3.72 -0.23
C ILE A 75 9.12 4.80 0.76
N THR A 76 9.15 6.03 0.32
CA THR A 76 8.62 7.18 1.05
C THR A 76 7.10 7.22 1.03
N ARG A 77 6.51 8.02 1.93
CA ARG A 77 5.06 8.23 1.97
C ARG A 77 4.52 8.87 0.69
N SER A 78 5.27 9.79 0.09
CA SER A 78 4.90 10.47 -1.16
C SER A 78 4.89 9.50 -2.33
N GLU A 79 5.93 8.67 -2.49
CA GLU A 79 5.98 7.62 -3.51
C GLU A 79 4.82 6.63 -3.36
N TYR A 80 4.49 6.26 -2.13
CA TYR A 80 3.33 5.41 -1.86
C TYR A 80 2.01 6.02 -2.33
N ILE A 81 1.79 7.31 -2.06
CA ILE A 81 0.56 8.02 -2.45
C ILE A 81 0.47 8.11 -3.97
N GLN A 82 1.56 8.50 -4.63
CA GLN A 82 1.62 8.64 -6.08
C GLN A 82 1.42 7.27 -6.76
N GLY A 83 2.07 6.24 -6.24
CA GLY A 83 1.88 4.86 -6.66
C GLY A 83 0.44 4.37 -6.50
N LYS A 84 -0.24 4.75 -5.40
CA LYS A 84 -1.66 4.44 -5.20
C LYS A 84 -2.56 5.12 -6.22
N ILE A 85 -2.30 6.38 -6.58
CA ILE A 85 -3.04 7.07 -7.63
C ILE A 85 -2.88 6.33 -8.97
N GLU A 86 -1.67 5.86 -9.27
CA GLU A 86 -1.41 5.09 -10.49
C GLU A 86 -2.13 3.73 -10.47
N GLU A 87 -2.13 3.01 -9.35
CA GLU A 87 -2.92 1.77 -9.19
C GLU A 87 -4.42 2.00 -9.41
N LEU A 88 -4.97 3.15 -9.01
CA LEU A 88 -6.38 3.50 -9.21
C LEU A 88 -6.74 3.74 -10.68
N LYS A 89 -5.76 4.07 -11.54
CA LYS A 89 -5.99 4.22 -12.99
C LYS A 89 -6.16 2.86 -13.68
N ASN A 90 -5.58 1.80 -13.13
CA ASN A 90 -5.68 0.45 -13.71
C ASN A 90 -6.87 -0.33 -13.10
N PRO A 91 -7.97 -0.54 -13.86
CA PRO A 91 -9.17 -1.20 -13.34
C PRO A 91 -8.94 -2.66 -12.92
N TYR A 92 -7.90 -3.32 -13.46
CA TYR A 92 -7.58 -4.71 -13.13
C TYR A 92 -6.80 -4.86 -11.81
N LEU A 93 -6.11 -3.81 -11.38
CA LEU A 93 -5.38 -3.81 -10.12
C LEU A 93 -6.28 -3.36 -8.96
N PHE A 94 -7.30 -2.58 -9.25
CA PHE A 94 -8.25 -2.10 -8.26
C PHE A 94 -9.31 -3.15 -7.87
N LYS A 95 -8.93 -4.17 -7.10
CA LYS A 95 -9.89 -5.07 -6.42
C LYS A 95 -10.01 -4.68 -4.96
N VAL A 96 -11.01 -3.86 -4.62
CA VAL A 96 -11.19 -3.48 -3.21
C VAL A 96 -12.01 -4.52 -2.46
N TRP A 97 -11.31 -5.36 -1.72
CA TRP A 97 -11.91 -6.00 -0.55
C TRP A 97 -12.34 -4.89 0.44
N GLY A 98 -13.63 -4.50 0.40
CA GLY A 98 -14.23 -3.62 1.41
C GLY A 98 -14.73 -2.23 0.96
N GLY A 99 -14.91 -2.00 -0.36
CA GLY A 99 -15.48 -0.76 -0.94
C GLY A 99 -14.47 0.37 -1.17
N TYR A 100 -14.87 1.50 -1.78
CA TYR A 100 -13.95 2.60 -2.15
C TYR A 100 -13.40 3.31 -0.91
N ARG A 101 -12.30 2.79 -0.34
CA ARG A 101 -11.67 3.31 0.88
C ARG A 101 -10.31 3.90 0.56
N CYS A 102 -10.05 5.10 1.08
CA CYS A 102 -8.75 5.73 1.04
C CYS A 102 -7.71 4.91 1.83
N PRO A 103 -6.62 4.41 1.22
CA PRO A 103 -5.56 3.72 1.95
C PRO A 103 -4.80 4.59 2.98
N VAL A 104 -4.86 5.92 2.85
CA VAL A 104 -4.12 6.86 3.71
C VAL A 104 -4.94 7.23 4.96
N CYS A 105 -6.13 7.81 4.78
CA CYS A 105 -7.00 8.25 5.88
C CYS A 105 -8.15 7.29 6.22
N ARG A 106 -8.31 6.18 5.49
CA ARG A 106 -9.36 5.18 5.69
C ARG A 106 -10.81 5.68 5.50
N LYS A 107 -11.02 6.90 4.99
CA LYS A 107 -12.34 7.42 4.59
C LYS A 107 -12.96 6.55 3.50
N ARG A 108 -14.27 6.29 3.61
CA ARG A 108 -15.06 5.55 2.61
C ARG A 108 -15.71 6.53 1.62
N PHE A 109 -15.84 6.09 0.38
CA PHE A 109 -16.44 6.80 -0.74
C PHE A 109 -17.51 5.92 -1.40
N LYS A 110 -18.41 6.56 -2.14
CA LYS A 110 -19.51 5.89 -2.86
C LYS A 110 -19.04 5.21 -4.14
N ASP A 111 -18.06 5.80 -4.82
CA ASP A 111 -17.53 5.35 -6.12
C ASP A 111 -16.01 5.54 -6.23
N LEU A 112 -15.44 4.98 -7.31
CA LEU A 112 -14.02 5.08 -7.65
C LEU A 112 -13.63 6.52 -7.96
N PHE A 113 -14.51 7.27 -8.62
CA PHE A 113 -14.25 8.63 -9.08
C PHE A 113 -13.99 9.57 -7.90
N SER A 114 -14.85 9.52 -6.88
CA SER A 114 -14.74 10.28 -5.63
C SER A 114 -13.48 9.90 -4.85
N LEU A 115 -13.12 8.62 -4.83
CA LEU A 115 -11.88 8.15 -4.22
C LEU A 115 -10.65 8.69 -4.97
N LYS A 116 -10.68 8.66 -6.31
CA LYS A 116 -9.59 9.14 -7.16
C LYS A 116 -9.39 10.65 -6.95
N LYS A 117 -10.46 11.43 -7.00
CA LYS A 117 -10.42 12.87 -6.70
C LYS A 117 -9.91 13.17 -5.29
N HIS A 118 -10.32 12.37 -4.30
CA HIS A 118 -9.80 12.50 -2.93
C HIS A 118 -8.30 12.23 -2.84
N MET A 119 -7.75 11.35 -3.68
CA MET A 119 -6.32 11.05 -3.67
C MET A 119 -5.47 12.19 -4.22
N GLU A 120 -6.00 12.98 -5.16
CA GLU A 120 -5.29 14.13 -5.76
C GLU A 120 -4.98 15.22 -4.72
N ILE A 121 -5.79 15.35 -3.67
CA ILE A 121 -5.52 16.25 -2.53
C ILE A 121 -4.20 15.91 -1.86
N TYR A 122 -3.84 14.62 -1.78
CA TYR A 122 -2.56 14.23 -1.21
C TYR A 122 -1.38 14.59 -2.11
N THR A 123 -1.55 14.75 -3.41
CA THR A 123 -0.49 15.21 -4.31
C THR A 123 -0.36 16.72 -4.32
N GLU A 124 -1.47 17.46 -4.34
CA GLU A 124 -1.47 18.92 -4.28
C GLU A 124 -0.92 19.45 -2.95
N GLY A 125 -1.27 18.79 -1.84
CA GLY A 125 -0.70 19.11 -0.53
C GLY A 125 0.83 18.90 -0.47
N MET A 126 1.38 17.99 -1.28
CA MET A 126 2.83 17.71 -1.31
C MET A 126 3.61 18.74 -2.17
N LEU A 127 2.97 19.38 -3.16
CA LEU A 127 3.62 20.44 -3.95
C LEU A 127 3.92 21.68 -3.11
N LYS A 128 3.10 21.97 -2.09
CA LYS A 128 3.34 23.07 -1.15
C LYS A 128 4.57 22.81 -0.27
N GLU A 129 4.73 21.60 0.25
CA GLU A 129 5.86 21.23 1.12
C GLU A 129 7.22 21.16 0.37
N ASN A 130 7.20 20.91 -0.95
CA ASN A 130 8.42 20.87 -1.77
C ASN A 130 8.80 22.25 -2.34
N GLY A 131 7.83 23.13 -2.59
CA GLY A 131 8.09 24.52 -3.01
C GLY A 131 8.79 25.34 -1.93
N GLU A 132 8.44 25.12 -0.66
CA GLU A 132 9.09 25.77 0.49
C GLU A 132 10.54 25.31 0.70
N LYS A 133 10.82 24.01 0.45
CA LYS A 133 12.19 23.46 0.55
C LYS A 133 13.12 23.93 -0.56
N LEU A 134 12.58 24.20 -1.76
CA LEU A 134 13.36 24.76 -2.86
C LEU A 134 13.72 26.22 -2.60
N ALA A 135 12.82 26.99 -1.99
CA ALA A 135 13.09 28.37 -1.59
C ALA A 135 14.15 28.48 -0.48
N SER A 136 14.20 27.54 0.45
CA SER A 136 15.19 27.52 1.54
C SER A 136 16.58 26.98 1.14
N ASN A 137 16.73 26.37 -0.03
CA ASN A 137 18.02 25.84 -0.53
C ASN A 137 18.71 26.78 -1.53
N ILE A 138 18.08 27.92 -1.87
CA ILE A 138 18.61 28.96 -2.75
C ILE A 138 18.95 30.24 -1.96
N ALA A 139 18.68 30.26 -0.64
CA ALA A 139 19.01 31.34 0.27
C ALA A 139 20.34 31.10 0.99
#